data_AF-A0A7X7TY93-F1
#
_entry.id   AF-A0A7X7TY93-F1
#
_cell.length_a   1.000
_cell.length_b   1.000
_cell.length_c   1.000
_cell.angle_alpha   90.00
_cell.angle_beta   90.00
_cell.angle_gamma   90.00
#
_symmetry.space_group_name_H-M   'P 1'
#
loop_
_entity.id
_entity.type
_entity.pdbx_description
1 polymer ?
#
loop_
_entity_poly.entity_id
_entity_poly.type
_entity_poly.pdbx_seq_one_letter_code
_entity_poly.pdbx_strand_id
1 'polypeptide(L)'
;MTTDRPGGQELILFCNCVYYDVIPSGTREQILHSLSRSGVQVEVVADLCGLAAGRDPRLQTWAQASSLTVIACFPRAIRWLFHAAGVSL
;
A
#
# COMPACT_ATOMS: atom_id res chain seq x y z
N MET A 1 1.67 -18.54 -13.09
CA MET A 1 2.57 -17.38 -13.28
C MET A 1 2.70 -16.67 -11.94
N THR A 2 3.57 -17.17 -11.05
CA THR A 2 3.97 -16.45 -9.83
C THR A 2 5.34 -15.88 -10.14
N THR A 3 5.41 -14.58 -10.38
CA THR A 3 6.66 -13.90 -10.67
C THR A 3 7.57 -14.00 -9.45
N ASP A 4 8.79 -14.46 -9.72
CA ASP A 4 9.97 -14.55 -8.88
C ASP A 4 10.09 -13.37 -7.89
N ARG A 5 10.27 -13.66 -6.58
CA ARG A 5 10.44 -12.65 -5.53
C ARG A 5 11.92 -12.61 -5.11
N PRO A 6 12.66 -11.53 -5.41
CA PRO A 6 14.02 -11.36 -4.90
C PRO A 6 13.98 -11.16 -3.37
N GLY A 7 14.83 -11.88 -2.63
CA GLY A 7 14.83 -12.00 -1.17
C GLY A 7 15.24 -10.75 -0.38
N GLY A 8 14.47 -9.67 -0.50
CA GLY A 8 14.46 -8.54 0.44
C GLY A 8 13.24 -8.61 1.37
N GLN A 9 13.30 -7.96 2.53
CA GLN A 9 12.12 -7.77 3.39
C GLN A 9 11.07 -6.97 2.60
N GLU A 10 10.05 -7.64 2.11
CA GLU A 10 8.99 -6.99 1.33
C GLU A 10 7.99 -6.32 2.26
N LEU A 11 7.87 -5.01 2.10
CA LEU A 11 6.86 -4.20 2.75
C LEU A 11 5.62 -4.14 1.85
N ILE A 12 4.48 -4.55 2.39
CA ILE A 12 3.18 -4.40 1.71
C ILE A 12 2.40 -3.27 2.39
N LEU A 13 2.10 -2.22 1.64
CA LEU A 13 1.19 -1.16 2.06
C LEU A 13 -0.20 -1.45 1.50
N PHE A 14 -1.18 -1.70 2.38
CA PHE A 14 -2.56 -1.93 2.01
C PHE A 14 -3.46 -0.76 2.40
N CYS A 15 -4.16 -0.18 1.43
CA CYS A 15 -5.17 0.86 1.66
C CYS A 15 -6.56 0.22 1.84
N ASN A 16 -7.01 0.14 3.08
CA ASN A 16 -8.36 -0.27 3.47
C ASN A 16 -9.30 0.95 3.53
N CYS A 17 -9.49 1.61 2.39
CA CYS A 17 -10.22 2.88 2.30
C CYS A 17 -11.60 2.81 2.99
N VAL A 18 -11.84 3.72 3.95
CA VAL A 18 -13.13 3.81 4.67
C VAL A 18 -14.16 4.71 3.97
N TYR A 19 -13.75 5.42 2.92
CA TYR A 19 -14.59 6.41 2.22
C TYR A 19 -15.22 5.89 0.93
N TYR A 20 -14.52 5.00 0.22
CA TYR A 20 -14.93 4.53 -1.10
C TYR A 20 -14.81 3.01 -1.19
N ASP A 21 -15.86 2.37 -1.70
CA ASP A 21 -15.93 0.92 -1.85
C ASP A 21 -15.42 0.46 -3.24
N VAL A 22 -14.29 1.01 -3.70
CA VAL A 22 -13.72 0.66 -5.02
C VAL A 22 -13.23 -0.79 -5.04
N ILE A 23 -12.67 -1.26 -3.92
CA ILE A 23 -12.34 -2.68 -3.70
C ILE A 23 -13.43 -3.22 -2.77
N PRO A 24 -14.28 -4.18 -3.17
CA PRO A 24 -15.37 -4.67 -2.32
C PRO A 24 -14.92 -5.17 -0.94
N SER A 25 -15.74 -4.97 0.09
CA SER A 25 -15.43 -5.37 1.49
C SER A 25 -14.97 -6.82 1.63
N GLY A 26 -15.69 -7.78 1.05
CA GLY A 26 -15.32 -9.20 1.10
C GLY A 26 -13.98 -9.50 0.45
N THR A 27 -13.56 -8.71 -0.56
CA THR A 27 -12.23 -8.82 -1.15
C THR A 27 -11.16 -8.25 -0.21
N ARG A 28 -11.43 -7.11 0.44
CA ARG A 28 -10.50 -6.51 1.42
C ARG A 28 -10.24 -7.44 2.60
N GLU A 29 -11.28 -8.09 3.11
CA GLU A 29 -11.19 -9.07 4.19
C GLU A 29 -10.34 -10.28 3.79
N GLN A 30 -10.55 -10.81 2.58
CA GLN A 30 -9.74 -11.91 2.05
C GLN A 30 -8.27 -11.51 1.86
N ILE A 31 -8.00 -10.29 1.41
CA ILE A 31 -6.64 -9.76 1.29
C ILE A 31 -5.98 -9.69 2.68
N LEU A 32 -6.64 -9.08 3.66
CA LEU A 32 -6.13 -8.96 5.04
C LEU A 32 -5.85 -10.32 5.67
N HIS A 33 -6.75 -11.28 5.49
CA HIS A 33 -6.56 -12.64 6.00
C HIS A 33 -5.41 -13.37 5.32
N SER A 34 -5.21 -13.16 4.01
CA SER A 34 -4.06 -13.72 3.29
C SER A 34 -2.74 -13.09 3.74
N LEU A 35 -2.74 -11.76 3.91
CA LEU A 35 -1.57 -10.99 4.33
C LEU A 35 -1.10 -11.35 5.73
N SER A 36 -2.02 -11.49 6.69
CA SER A 36 -1.69 -11.87 8.08
C SER A 36 -1.00 -13.24 8.19
N ARG A 37 -1.24 -14.13 7.22
CA ARG A 37 -0.66 -15.48 7.17
C ARG A 37 0.63 -15.58 6.35
N SER A 38 1.00 -14.51 5.64
CA SER A 38 2.12 -14.53 4.68
C SER A 38 3.48 -14.29 5.31
N GLY A 39 3.54 -13.83 6.57
CA GLY A 39 4.80 -13.54 7.27
C GLY A 39 5.58 -12.34 6.71
N VAL A 40 5.01 -11.60 5.74
CA VAL A 40 5.59 -10.35 5.22
C VAL A 40 5.26 -9.19 6.16
N GLN A 41 6.02 -8.09 6.06
CA GLN A 41 5.69 -6.88 6.79
C GLN A 41 4.52 -6.17 6.09
N VAL A 42 3.46 -5.88 6.84
CA VAL A 42 2.24 -5.30 6.29
C VAL A 42 1.85 -4.05 7.07
N GLU A 43 1.70 -2.94 6.35
CA GLU A 43 1.16 -1.69 6.86
C GLU A 43 -0.24 -1.47 6.30
N VAL A 44 -1.22 -1.26 7.18
CA VAL A 44 -2.62 -1.05 6.78
C VAL A 44 -3.04 0.37 7.12
N VAL A 45 -3.58 1.08 6.14
CA VAL A 45 -4.08 2.45 6.32
C VAL A 45 -5.53 2.58 5.89
N ALA A 46 -6.30 3.38 6.63
CA ALA A 46 -7.71 3.63 6.33
C ALA A 46 -7.93 4.68 5.23
N ASP A 47 -6.93 5.51 4.95
CA ASP A 47 -7.00 6.57 3.94
C ASP A 47 -5.62 7.01 3.47
N LEU A 48 -5.11 6.38 2.41
CA LEU A 48 -3.83 6.75 1.83
C LEU A 48 -3.85 8.13 1.14
N CYS A 49 -5.01 8.56 0.62
CA CYS A 49 -5.16 9.84 -0.06
C CYS A 49 -5.02 11.00 0.94
N GLY A 50 -5.65 10.90 2.10
CA GLY A 50 -5.50 11.86 3.19
C GLY A 50 -4.08 11.95 3.72
N LEU A 51 -3.38 10.82 3.88
CA LEU A 51 -1.96 10.82 4.28
C LEU A 51 -1.08 11.56 3.27
N ALA A 52 -1.31 11.33 1.97
CA ALA A 52 -0.57 12.01 0.91
C ALA A 52 -0.88 13.51 0.85
N ALA A 53 -2.16 13.90 0.99
CA ALA A 53 -2.56 15.30 1.05
C ALA A 53 -1.90 16.03 2.25
N GLY A 54 -1.75 15.33 3.38
CA GLY A 54 -1.08 15.83 4.58
C GLY A 54 0.45 15.74 4.56
N ARG A 55 1.06 15.18 3.50
CA ARG A 55 2.50 14.88 3.42
C ARG A 55 2.99 14.09 4.63
N ASP A 56 2.25 13.06 5.03
CA ASP A 56 2.58 12.23 6.19
C ASP A 56 4.02 11.66 6.06
N PRO A 57 4.89 11.83 7.07
CA PRO A 57 6.28 11.37 7.01
C PRO A 57 6.44 9.87 6.70
N ARG A 58 5.46 9.03 7.03
CA ARG A 58 5.50 7.60 6.74
C ARG A 58 5.59 7.29 5.24
N LEU A 59 5.06 8.18 4.38
CA LEU A 59 5.18 8.02 2.92
C LEU A 59 6.64 8.01 2.47
N GLN A 60 7.47 8.86 3.08
CA GLN A 60 8.90 8.90 2.82
C GLN A 60 9.58 7.61 3.29
N THR A 61 9.22 7.13 4.48
CA THR A 61 9.74 5.87 5.03
C THR A 61 9.39 4.68 4.13
N TRP A 62 8.14 4.58 3.66
CA TRP A 62 7.72 3.48 2.80
C TRP A 62 8.41 3.50 1.44
N ALA A 63 8.59 4.68 0.83
CA ALA A 63 9.28 4.77 -0.45
C ALA A 63 10.79 4.48 -0.38
N GLN A 64 11.37 4.53 0.82
CA GLN A 64 12.76 4.12 1.05
C GLN A 64 12.89 2.60 1.29
N ALA A 65 11.78 1.86 1.40
CA ALA A 65 11.83 0.42 1.52
C ALA A 65 12.47 -0.18 0.27
N SER A 66 13.35 -1.18 0.47
CA SER A 66 14.05 -1.85 -0.63
C SER A 66 13.12 -2.62 -1.56
N SER A 67 11.94 -3.02 -1.05
CA SER A 67 10.85 -3.60 -1.82
C SER A 67 9.52 -3.15 -1.22
N LEU A 68 8.75 -2.38 -1.98
CA LEU A 68 7.43 -1.87 -1.60
C LEU A 68 6.37 -2.35 -2.60
N THR A 69 5.38 -3.07 -2.11
CA THR A 69 4.17 -3.42 -2.86
C THR A 69 2.99 -2.64 -2.30
N VAL A 70 2.34 -1.81 -3.12
CA VAL A 70 1.15 -1.05 -2.71
C VAL A 70 -0.11 -1.68 -3.27
N ILE A 71 -1.01 -2.09 -2.39
CA ILE A 71 -2.34 -2.63 -2.72
C ILE A 71 -3.38 -1.56 -2.39
N ALA A 72 -3.96 -0.93 -3.40
CA ALA A 72 -4.93 0.15 -3.26
C ALA A 72 -5.86 0.23 -4.48
N CYS A 73 -6.77 1.20 -4.49
CA CYS A 73 -7.83 1.33 -5.50
C CYS A 73 -7.30 1.54 -6.94
N PHE A 74 -6.58 2.63 -7.19
CA PHE A 74 -6.18 3.04 -8.55
C PHE A 74 -4.66 3.20 -8.68
N PRO A 75 -3.94 2.32 -9.40
CA PRO A 75 -2.48 2.36 -9.50
C PRO A 75 -1.92 3.70 -9.96
N ARG A 76 -2.60 4.37 -10.91
CA ARG A 76 -2.21 5.71 -11.38
C ARG A 76 -2.32 6.75 -10.26
N ALA A 77 -3.42 6.76 -9.51
CA ALA A 77 -3.61 7.73 -8.43
C ALA A 77 -2.50 7.58 -7.37
N ILE A 78 -2.15 6.35 -7.00
CA ILE A 78 -1.09 6.08 -6.01
C ILE A 78 0.26 6.69 -6.42
N ARG A 79 0.69 6.49 -7.67
CA ARG A 79 1.96 7.08 -8.15
C ARG A 79 1.94 8.61 -8.04
N TRP A 80 0.82 9.23 -8.40
CA TRP A 80 0.65 10.68 -8.28
C TRP A 80 0.61 11.16 -6.84
N LEU A 81 0.02 10.40 -5.92
CA LEU A 81 -0.05 10.74 -4.50
C LEU A 81 1.34 10.76 -3.87
N PHE A 82 2.18 9.74 -4.13
CA PHE A 82 3.56 9.74 -3.65
C PHE A 82 4.33 10.93 -4.23
N HIS A 83 4.23 11.17 -5.55
CA HIS A 83 4.89 12.32 -6.18
C HIS A 83 4.43 13.66 -5.59
N ALA A 84 3.13 13.84 -5.35
CA ALA A 84 2.56 15.04 -4.73
C ALA A 84 3.05 15.22 -3.28
N ALA A 85 3.27 14.13 -2.55
CA ALA A 85 3.88 14.14 -1.22
C ALA A 85 5.39 14.47 -1.26
N GLY A 86 6.01 14.56 -2.44
CA GLY A 86 7.44 14.84 -2.62
C GLY A 86 8.31 13.59 -2.71
N VAL A 87 7.70 12.43 -2.97
CA VAL A 87 8.34 11.11 -2.88
C VAL A 87 8.12 10.34 -4.19
N SER A 88 9.15 9.70 -4.76
CA SER A 88 8.98 8.87 -5.96
C SER A 88 8.86 7.38 -5.60
N LEU A 89 7.90 6.69 -6.22
CA LEU A 89 7.77 5.23 -6.22
C LEU A 89 8.49 4.60 -7.42
#